data_AF-A0A932M9C6-F1
#
_entry.id   AF-A0A932M9C6-F1
#
_cell.length_a   1.000
_cell.length_b   1.000
_cell.length_c   1.000
_cell.angle_alpha   90.00
_cell.angle_beta   90.00
_cell.angle_gamma   90.00
#
_symmetry.space_group_name_H-M   'P 1'
#
loop_
_entity.id
_entity.type
_entity.pdbx_description
1 polymer ?
#
loop_
_entity_poly.entity_id
_entity_poly.type
_entity_poly.pdbx_seq_one_letter_code
_entity_poly.pdbx_strand_id
1 'polypeptide(L)'
;MIEKSLREIATLDYISGGRFFLGAGPGWNEPEFDAMGVSMKERGARTDEVLDALKLLLTQRNVTFEGKFFKFKDVTIDPMPPRYPEVWIAGGSRIPDALSPDKPYMVKSVLKRIVSHADVFTCRASGKAEWVKRDFQTAKDFCRSVGQPDGDGRR
;
A
#
# COMPACT_ATOMS: atom_id res chain seq x y z
N MET A 1 14.30 3.13 -11.12
CA MET A 1 14.21 2.73 -9.69
C MET A 1 12.99 1.85 -9.43
N ILE A 2 11.78 2.23 -9.88
CA ILE A 2 10.55 1.43 -9.63
C ILE A 2 10.53 0.05 -10.30
N GLU A 3 11.01 -0.07 -11.54
CA GLU A 3 11.01 -1.35 -12.28
C GLU A 3 11.79 -2.46 -11.54
N LYS A 4 12.94 -2.10 -10.94
CA LYS A 4 13.80 -3.06 -10.24
C LYS A 4 13.09 -3.64 -9.02
N SER A 5 12.51 -2.78 -8.18
CA SER A 5 11.74 -3.22 -7.01
C SER A 5 10.50 -4.03 -7.39
N LEU A 6 9.85 -3.70 -8.51
CA LEU A 6 8.72 -4.50 -9.01
C LEU A 6 9.14 -5.88 -9.50
N ARG A 7 10.29 -5.98 -10.18
CA ARG A 7 10.87 -7.27 -10.59
C ARG A 7 11.25 -8.13 -9.39
N GLU A 8 11.78 -7.51 -8.33
CA GLU A 8 12.07 -8.20 -7.06
C GLU A 8 10.79 -8.78 -6.44
N ILE A 9 9.70 -8.00 -6.38
CA ILE A 9 8.38 -8.47 -5.90
C ILE A 9 7.88 -9.65 -6.75
N ALA A 10 7.90 -9.52 -8.08
CA ALA A 10 7.43 -10.56 -8.98
C ALA A 10 8.26 -11.85 -8.85
N THR A 11 9.58 -11.71 -8.76
CA THR A 11 10.50 -12.83 -8.56
C THR A 11 10.25 -13.52 -7.22
N LEU A 12 10.12 -12.75 -6.13
CA LEU A 12 9.84 -13.28 -4.80
C LEU A 12 8.52 -14.04 -4.75
N ASP A 13 7.45 -13.50 -5.33
CA ASP A 13 6.17 -14.19 -5.38
C ASP A 13 6.27 -15.50 -6.18
N TYR A 14 6.92 -15.45 -7.36
CA TYR A 14 7.14 -16.62 -8.20
C TYR A 14 7.91 -17.73 -7.49
N ILE A 15 9.08 -17.42 -6.90
CA ILE A 15 9.91 -18.42 -6.20
C ILE A 15 9.29 -18.89 -4.88
N SER A 16 8.42 -18.08 -4.27
CA SER A 16 7.70 -18.48 -3.05
C SER A 16 6.61 -19.51 -3.34
N GLY A 17 6.20 -19.70 -4.60
CA GLY A 17 5.06 -20.52 -4.98
C GLY A 17 3.72 -19.90 -4.55
N GLY A 18 3.63 -18.55 -4.59
CA GLY A 18 2.42 -17.82 -4.20
C GLY A 18 2.17 -17.74 -2.68
N ARG A 19 3.22 -17.93 -1.86
CA ARG A 19 3.17 -17.77 -0.39
C ARG A 19 3.58 -16.36 0.06
N PHE A 20 3.97 -15.50 -0.88
CA PHE A 20 4.32 -14.12 -0.62
C PHE A 20 3.06 -13.26 -0.45
N PHE A 21 3.14 -12.32 0.49
CA PHE A 21 2.15 -11.27 0.70
C PHE A 21 2.84 -9.91 0.57
N LEU A 22 2.22 -8.98 -0.15
CA LEU A 22 2.77 -7.65 -0.36
C LEU A 22 2.36 -6.73 0.80
N GLY A 23 3.25 -6.55 1.77
CA GLY A 23 3.12 -5.52 2.79
C GLY A 23 3.45 -4.13 2.22
N ALA A 24 2.53 -3.18 2.36
CA ALA A 24 2.72 -1.81 1.89
C ALA A 24 2.30 -0.76 2.93
N GLY A 25 3.00 0.37 2.94
CA GLY A 25 2.68 1.51 3.77
C GLY A 25 3.36 2.77 3.25
N PRO A 26 2.84 3.96 3.57
CA PRO A 26 3.34 5.22 3.01
C PRO A 26 4.67 5.70 3.58
N GLY A 27 5.28 4.99 4.54
CA GLY A 27 6.47 5.45 5.25
C GLY A 27 6.21 6.64 6.19
N TRP A 28 7.19 6.91 7.05
CA TRP A 28 7.07 7.95 8.09
C TRP A 28 8.39 8.67 8.44
N ASN A 29 9.54 8.20 7.94
CA ASN A 29 10.85 8.71 8.36
C ASN A 29 11.33 9.80 7.39
N GLU A 30 11.18 11.08 7.76
CA GLU A 30 11.53 12.23 6.91
C GLU A 30 12.99 12.20 6.38
N PRO A 31 14.02 11.91 7.19
CA PRO A 31 15.39 11.70 6.71
C PRO A 31 15.54 10.69 5.56
N GLU A 32 14.77 9.60 5.55
CA GLU A 32 14.81 8.63 4.44
C GLU A 32 14.23 9.22 3.15
N PHE A 33 13.17 10.01 3.26
CA PHE A 33 12.56 10.72 2.14
C PHE A 33 13.50 11.76 1.55
N ASP A 34 14.16 12.55 2.41
CA ASP A 34 15.14 13.55 2.01
C ASP A 34 16.35 12.91 1.31
N ALA A 35 16.86 11.79 1.84
CA ALA A 35 17.96 11.05 1.23
C ALA A 35 17.62 10.51 -0.17
N MET A 36 16.34 10.23 -0.44
CA MET A 36 15.84 9.80 -1.75
C MET A 36 15.42 10.97 -2.65
N GLY A 37 15.51 12.22 -2.18
CA GLY A 37 15.07 13.41 -2.91
C GLY A 37 13.55 13.46 -3.15
N VAL A 38 12.75 12.82 -2.29
CA VAL A 38 11.30 12.74 -2.41
C VAL A 38 10.63 13.52 -1.30
N SER A 39 9.66 14.37 -1.62
CA SER A 39 8.92 15.10 -0.57
C SER A 39 8.04 14.15 0.26
N MET A 40 8.21 14.17 1.58
CA MET A 40 7.37 13.41 2.51
C MET A 40 5.88 13.78 2.43
N LYS A 41 5.54 14.98 1.94
CA LYS A 41 4.16 15.42 1.71
C LYS A 41 3.47 14.63 0.60
N GLU A 42 4.25 14.07 -0.33
CA GLU A 42 3.75 13.30 -1.46
C GLU A 42 3.65 11.81 -1.19
N ARG A 43 4.19 11.34 -0.04
CA ARG A 43 4.37 9.92 0.27
C ARG A 43 3.12 9.08 0.04
N GLY A 44 1.97 9.53 0.53
CA GLY A 44 0.71 8.81 0.39
C GLY A 44 0.25 8.68 -1.06
N ALA A 45 0.28 9.78 -1.81
CA ALA A 45 -0.13 9.80 -3.20
C ALA A 45 0.84 9.00 -4.10
N ARG A 46 2.14 9.03 -3.79
CA ARG A 46 3.13 8.18 -4.45
C ARG A 46 2.87 6.70 -4.16
N THR A 47 2.58 6.32 -2.92
CA THR A 47 2.23 4.93 -2.59
C THR A 47 0.98 4.46 -3.34
N ASP A 48 -0.07 5.28 -3.40
CA ASP A 48 -1.30 4.96 -4.14
C ASP A 48 -0.98 4.67 -5.61
N GLU A 49 -0.22 5.57 -6.25
CA GLU A 49 0.14 5.43 -7.66
C GLU A 49 1.06 4.24 -7.93
N VAL A 50 1.97 3.90 -7.00
CA VAL A 50 2.79 2.68 -7.08
C VAL A 50 1.90 1.44 -7.03
N LEU A 51 0.90 1.39 -6.14
CA LEU A 51 -0.01 0.25 -6.02
C LEU A 51 -0.86 0.07 -7.28
N ASP A 52 -1.31 1.16 -7.90
CA ASP A 52 -2.00 1.13 -9.20
C ASP A 52 -1.10 0.55 -10.31
N ALA A 53 0.12 1.09 -10.45
CA ALA A 53 1.07 0.62 -11.45
C ALA A 53 1.48 -0.84 -11.23
N LEU A 54 1.68 -1.25 -9.97
CA LEU A 54 2.05 -2.60 -9.57
C LEU A 54 0.93 -3.59 -9.93
N LYS A 55 -0.34 -3.25 -9.69
CA LYS A 55 -1.48 -4.09 -10.08
C LYS A 55 -1.48 -4.36 -11.57
N LEU A 56 -1.27 -3.33 -12.39
CA LEU A 56 -1.23 -3.48 -13.84
C LEU A 56 -0.02 -4.32 -14.28
N LEU A 57 1.18 -3.98 -13.83
CA LEU A 57 2.43 -4.65 -14.25
C LEU A 57 2.51 -6.11 -13.83
N LEU A 58 1.89 -6.51 -12.72
CA LEU A 58 1.87 -7.90 -12.27
C LEU A 58 0.72 -8.73 -12.86
N THR A 59 -0.21 -8.12 -13.61
CA THR A 59 -1.37 -8.83 -14.18
C THR A 59 -1.47 -8.74 -15.69
N GLN A 60 -0.66 -7.88 -16.33
CA GLN A 60 -0.74 -7.60 -17.76
C GLN A 60 0.67 -7.50 -18.36
N ARG A 61 0.77 -7.73 -19.69
CA ARG A 61 1.98 -7.47 -20.47
C ARG A 61 1.84 -6.14 -21.22
N ASN A 62 2.97 -5.54 -21.61
CA ASN A 62 3.03 -4.35 -22.47
C ASN A 62 2.29 -3.14 -21.86
N VAL A 63 2.41 -2.96 -20.55
CA VAL A 63 1.68 -1.94 -19.79
C VAL A 63 2.26 -0.56 -20.10
N THR A 64 1.37 0.37 -20.42
CA THR A 64 1.67 1.80 -20.45
C THR A 64 0.93 2.46 -19.30
N PHE A 65 1.63 3.30 -18.54
CA PHE A 65 1.10 3.98 -17.36
C PHE A 65 1.51 5.45 -17.38
N GLU A 66 0.55 6.33 -17.20
CA GLU A 66 0.74 7.77 -17.21
C GLU A 66 0.22 8.37 -15.90
N GLY A 67 0.97 8.16 -14.82
CA GLY A 67 0.70 8.74 -13.52
C GLY A 67 1.32 10.13 -13.34
N LYS A 68 1.09 10.72 -12.16
CA LYS A 68 1.67 11.99 -11.77
C LYS A 68 3.15 11.85 -11.43
N PHE A 69 3.53 10.74 -10.79
CA PHE A 69 4.87 10.49 -10.28
C PHE A 69 5.66 9.48 -11.12
N PHE A 70 4.97 8.54 -11.77
CA PHE A 70 5.56 7.47 -12.57
C PHE A 70 4.94 7.45 -13.96
N LYS A 71 5.80 7.38 -14.97
CA LYS A 71 5.40 7.24 -16.37
C LYS A 71 6.27 6.21 -17.06
N PHE A 72 5.65 5.29 -17.77
CA PHE A 72 6.35 4.30 -18.57
C PHE A 72 5.45 3.81 -19.70
N LYS A 73 6.08 3.28 -20.76
CA LYS A 73 5.39 2.84 -21.97
C LYS A 73 5.88 1.44 -22.32
N ASP A 74 4.93 0.57 -22.66
CA ASP A 74 5.18 -0.77 -23.18
C ASP A 74 6.13 -1.61 -22.31
N VAL A 75 5.89 -1.62 -20.99
CA VAL A 75 6.71 -2.36 -20.02
C VAL A 75 6.06 -3.69 -19.68
N THR A 76 6.89 -4.75 -19.64
CA THR A 76 6.51 -6.07 -19.14
C THR A 76 7.47 -6.47 -18.02
N ILE A 77 6.93 -6.99 -16.92
CA ILE A 77 7.72 -7.58 -15.82
C ILE A 77 7.70 -9.10 -15.93
N ASP A 78 8.89 -9.70 -15.92
CA ASP A 78 9.09 -11.14 -15.85
C ASP A 78 10.02 -11.48 -14.66
N PRO A 79 9.80 -12.61 -13.97
CA PRO A 79 8.73 -13.58 -14.22
C PRO A 79 7.36 -13.04 -13.81
N MET A 80 6.31 -13.37 -14.56
CA MET A 80 4.95 -13.05 -14.16
C MET A 80 4.53 -13.95 -12.98
N PRO A 81 4.02 -13.39 -11.88
CA PRO A 81 3.57 -14.21 -10.76
C PRO A 81 2.37 -15.08 -11.17
N PRO A 82 2.22 -16.28 -10.59
CA PRO A 82 1.11 -17.19 -10.94
C PRO A 82 -0.27 -16.63 -10.58
N ARG A 83 -0.32 -15.70 -9.61
CA ARG A 83 -1.50 -14.93 -9.23
C ARG A 83 -1.06 -13.56 -8.73
N TYR A 84 -1.97 -12.60 -8.68
CA TYR A 84 -1.69 -11.37 -7.98
C TYR A 84 -1.52 -11.65 -6.46
N PRO A 85 -0.43 -11.19 -5.81
CA PRO A 85 -0.22 -11.43 -4.39
C PRO A 85 -1.27 -10.69 -3.55
N GLU A 86 -1.61 -11.25 -2.40
CA GLU A 86 -2.47 -10.56 -1.42
C GLU A 86 -1.76 -9.30 -0.90
N VAL A 87 -2.49 -8.19 -0.83
CA VAL A 87 -1.93 -6.88 -0.46
C VAL A 87 -2.35 -6.50 0.96
N TRP A 88 -1.35 -6.31 1.82
CA TRP A 88 -1.51 -5.98 3.22
C TRP A 88 -1.12 -4.53 3.43
N ILE A 89 -2.09 -3.65 3.71
CA ILE A 89 -1.82 -2.22 3.86
C ILE A 89 -1.77 -1.82 5.32
N ALA A 90 -0.61 -1.31 5.72
CA ALA A 90 -0.39 -0.75 7.04
C ALA A 90 -0.99 0.64 7.15
N GLY A 91 -1.72 0.85 8.23
CA GLY A 91 -2.32 2.13 8.57
C GLY A 91 -2.70 2.17 10.03
N GLY A 92 -3.18 3.33 10.47
CA GLY A 92 -3.59 3.51 11.84
C GLY A 92 -2.95 4.74 12.47
N SER A 93 -3.43 4.97 13.67
CA SER A 93 -3.08 6.08 14.53
C SER A 93 -1.72 5.85 15.16
N ARG A 94 -1.01 6.94 15.37
CA ARG A 94 0.31 6.92 15.99
C ARG A 94 0.34 7.83 17.20
N ILE A 95 1.08 7.41 18.22
CA ILE A 95 1.42 8.30 19.34
C ILE A 95 2.19 9.48 18.77
N PRO A 96 1.76 10.74 19.03
CA PRO A 96 2.47 11.90 18.53
C PRO A 96 3.93 11.89 18.96
N ASP A 97 4.83 12.06 18.01
CA ASP A 97 6.26 12.20 18.24
C ASP A 97 6.83 13.27 17.30
N ALA A 98 7.94 13.89 17.70
CA ALA A 98 8.51 15.01 16.95
C ALA A 98 9.06 14.63 15.57
N LEU A 99 9.29 13.34 15.32
CA LEU A 99 9.90 12.81 14.09
C LEU A 99 8.86 12.34 13.07
N SER A 100 7.58 12.37 13.43
CA SER A 100 6.51 11.83 12.59
C SER A 100 5.31 12.78 12.50
N PRO A 101 4.86 13.14 11.29
CA PRO A 101 3.68 13.98 11.08
C PRO A 101 2.36 13.22 11.25
N ASP A 102 2.42 11.90 11.48
CA ASP A 102 1.24 11.04 11.63
C ASP A 102 0.40 11.47 12.85
N LYS A 103 -0.91 11.23 12.76
CA LYS A 103 -1.90 11.74 13.71
C LYS A 103 -2.37 10.63 14.67
N PRO A 104 -2.90 10.99 15.86
CA PRO A 104 -3.51 10.03 16.79
C PRO A 104 -4.91 9.55 16.34
N TYR A 105 -5.19 9.60 15.04
CA TYR A 105 -6.41 9.12 14.38
C TYR A 105 -6.10 8.77 12.92
N MET A 106 -6.94 7.93 12.29
CA MET A 106 -6.81 7.63 10.86
C MET A 106 -7.34 8.77 9.99
N VAL A 107 -6.48 9.27 9.10
CA VAL A 107 -6.87 10.26 8.10
C VAL A 107 -7.60 9.61 6.93
N LYS A 108 -8.53 10.34 6.31
CA LYS A 108 -9.39 9.84 5.23
C LYS A 108 -8.61 9.27 4.03
N SER A 109 -7.44 9.80 3.72
CA SER A 109 -6.60 9.29 2.63
C SER A 109 -6.02 7.90 2.91
N VAL A 110 -5.74 7.56 4.18
CA VAL A 110 -5.31 6.22 4.57
C VAL A 110 -6.47 5.24 4.45
N LEU A 111 -7.66 5.62 4.92
CA LEU A 111 -8.88 4.83 4.78
C LEU A 111 -9.21 4.52 3.31
N LYS A 112 -9.14 5.54 2.43
CA LYS A 112 -9.32 5.35 0.99
C LYS A 112 -8.32 4.34 0.41
N ARG A 113 -7.04 4.47 0.73
CA ARG A 113 -6.00 3.53 0.27
C ARG A 113 -6.29 2.09 0.67
N ILE A 114 -6.64 1.88 1.94
CA ILE A 114 -6.97 0.55 2.46
C ILE A 114 -8.13 -0.04 1.65
N VAL A 115 -9.21 0.71 1.46
CA VAL A 115 -10.38 0.22 0.72
C VAL A 115 -10.13 0.01 -0.77
N SER A 116 -9.27 0.83 -1.37
CA SER A 116 -8.96 0.76 -2.81
C SER A 116 -8.02 -0.39 -3.17
N HIS A 117 -7.07 -0.74 -2.28
CA HIS A 117 -5.95 -1.60 -2.66
C HIS A 117 -5.68 -2.77 -1.71
N ALA A 118 -6.18 -2.74 -0.47
CA ALA A 118 -5.84 -3.77 0.51
C ALA A 118 -6.82 -4.94 0.43
N ASP A 119 -6.27 -6.15 0.46
CA ASP A 119 -7.02 -7.34 0.83
C ASP A 119 -7.08 -7.46 2.37
N VAL A 120 -6.02 -7.02 3.06
CA VAL A 120 -5.90 -7.06 4.52
C VAL A 120 -5.43 -5.72 5.08
N PHE A 121 -6.13 -5.21 6.09
CA PHE A 121 -5.66 -4.09 6.91
C PHE A 121 -4.71 -4.58 8.00
N THR A 122 -3.55 -3.93 8.14
CA THR A 122 -2.65 -4.15 9.28
C THR A 122 -2.53 -2.91 10.15
N CYS A 123 -2.70 -3.09 11.45
CA CYS A 123 -2.57 -2.00 12.41
C CYS A 123 -1.09 -1.66 12.67
N ARG A 124 -0.84 -0.41 13.07
CA ARG A 124 0.49 -0.01 13.55
C ARG A 124 0.76 -0.55 14.96
N ALA A 125 1.99 -1.01 15.19
CA ALA A 125 2.47 -1.39 16.53
C ALA A 125 2.76 -0.18 17.45
N SER A 126 2.78 1.04 16.90
CA SER A 126 3.13 2.28 17.60
C SER A 126 1.91 3.05 18.16
N GLY A 127 0.82 2.35 18.46
CA GLY A 127 -0.42 2.89 19.02
C GLY A 127 -0.79 2.20 20.33
N LYS A 128 -1.74 2.76 21.06
CA LYS A 128 -2.29 2.10 22.26
C LYS A 128 -3.30 1.02 21.85
N ALA A 129 -3.50 0.00 22.69
CA ALA A 129 -4.39 -1.12 22.38
C ALA A 129 -5.83 -0.66 22.08
N GLU A 130 -6.32 0.35 22.80
CA GLU A 130 -7.63 0.97 22.56
C GLU A 130 -7.70 1.70 21.21
N TRP A 131 -6.59 2.25 20.72
CA TRP A 131 -6.54 2.90 19.41
C TRP A 131 -6.56 1.88 18.29
N VAL A 132 -5.89 0.73 18.45
CA VAL A 132 -5.96 -0.38 17.49
C VAL A 132 -7.40 -0.83 17.30
N LYS A 133 -8.15 -1.01 18.40
CA LYS A 133 -9.58 -1.37 18.35
C LYS A 133 -10.42 -0.31 17.62
N ARG A 134 -10.22 0.96 17.97
CA ARG A 134 -10.91 2.09 17.31
C ARG A 134 -10.59 2.14 15.82
N ASP A 135 -9.33 2.00 15.45
CA ASP A 135 -8.88 2.12 14.07
C ASP A 135 -9.41 0.96 13.22
N PHE A 136 -9.41 -0.26 13.76
CA PHE A 136 -10.07 -1.40 13.13
C PHE A 136 -11.55 -1.11 12.86
N GLN A 137 -12.28 -0.61 13.86
CA GLN A 137 -13.69 -0.26 13.70
C GLN A 137 -13.89 0.86 12.66
N THR A 138 -13.03 1.88 12.69
CA THR A 138 -13.08 3.00 11.74
C THR A 138 -12.86 2.52 10.30
N ALA A 139 -11.95 1.58 10.07
CA ALA A 139 -11.73 0.99 8.76
C ALA A 139 -12.97 0.21 8.30
N LYS A 140 -13.56 -0.63 9.16
CA LYS A 140 -14.79 -1.38 8.86
C LYS A 140 -15.95 -0.46 8.51
N ASP A 141 -16.18 0.58 9.30
CA ASP A 141 -17.26 1.54 9.08
C ASP A 141 -17.05 2.32 7.78
N PHE A 142 -15.80 2.65 7.45
CA PHE A 142 -15.48 3.28 6.18
C PHE A 142 -15.75 2.36 4.98
N CYS A 143 -15.36 1.07 5.04
CA CYS A 143 -15.70 0.07 4.00
C CYS A 143 -17.20 0.04 3.73
N ARG A 144 -18.00 -0.09 4.81
CA ARG A 144 -19.47 -0.10 4.72
C ARG A 144 -20.02 1.19 4.12
N SER A 145 -19.47 2.34 4.52
CA SER A 145 -19.92 3.65 4.02
C SER A 145 -19.72 3.84 2.51
N VAL A 146 -18.81 3.09 1.90
CA VAL A 146 -18.56 3.12 0.45
C VAL A 146 -19.10 1.88 -0.28
N GLY A 147 -19.92 1.07 0.39
CA GLY A 147 -20.55 -0.12 -0.20
C GLY A 147 -19.60 -1.29 -0.44
N GLN A 148 -18.41 -1.31 0.20
CA GLN A 148 -17.54 -2.47 0.17
C GLN A 148 -17.79 -3.39 1.39
N PRO A 149 -17.80 -4.72 1.20
CA PRO A 149 -17.97 -5.67 2.30
C PRO A 149 -16.80 -5.60 3.28
N ASP A 150 -17.09 -5.74 4.57
CA ASP A 150 -16.14 -5.62 5.68
C ASP A 150 -15.49 -6.97 6.07
N GLY A 151 -15.05 -7.76 5.05
CA GLY A 151 -14.45 -9.11 5.14
C GLY A 151 -15.39 -10.19 5.72
N ASP A 152 -15.62 -11.37 5.12
CA ASP A 152 -14.70 -12.51 4.89
C ASP A 152 -15.05 -13.37 3.64
N GLY A 153 -15.83 -12.84 2.69
CA GLY A 153 -16.09 -13.52 1.41
C GLY A 153 -14.91 -13.37 0.45
N ARG A 154 -13.98 -14.34 0.46
CA ARG A 154 -12.82 -14.40 -0.45
C ARG A 154 -13.21 -14.04 -1.89
N ARG A 155 -12.55 -13.03 -2.47
CA ARG A 155 -12.58 -12.73 -3.90
C ARG A 155 -11.76 -13.77 -4.68
#